data_AF-A0A5B6YPH1-F1
#
_entry.id   AF-A0A5B6YPH1-F1
#
_cell.length_a   1.000
_cell.length_b   1.000
_cell.length_c   1.000
_cell.angle_alpha   90.00
_cell.angle_beta   90.00
_cell.angle_gamma   90.00
#
_symmetry.space_group_name_H-M   'P 1'
#
loop_
_entity.id
_entity.type
_entity.pdbx_description
1 polymer ?
#
loop_
_entity_poly.entity_id
_entity_poly.type
_entity_poly.pdbx_seq_one_letter_code
_entity_poly.pdbx_strand_id
1 'polypeptide(L)'
;MILGRKKLKLRPVTYLSGSSSSPLDVPYGYLWSPHLVPKPKDWGPKIDVVGFCFLDLASSYEPPASLVEWLEVGTEPIYIGFGSLPVQEPEKMTEIIVQALERTGQRGIINKGWGGLGNLAEPKDFVYLLDNCPHDWLFLRCAAVVHHGGAGTTAAGLKAACPTTVVPFFGDQPFWGERVHARGVGPPPIPVDEFSLEKLVAAIQFMLN
;
A
#
# COMPACT_ATOMS: atom_id res chain seq x y z
N MET A 1 -28.16 -4.54 12.09
CA MET A 1 -29.05 -3.41 11.69
C MET A 1 -30.37 -3.93 11.14
N ILE A 2 -31.27 -4.33 12.04
CA ILE A 2 -32.63 -4.80 11.73
C ILE A 2 -33.58 -3.78 12.33
N LEU A 3 -33.58 -2.55 11.81
CA LEU A 3 -34.59 -1.54 12.16
C LEU A 3 -34.61 -0.51 11.02
N GLY A 4 -35.59 -0.63 10.14
CA GLY A 4 -35.75 0.28 8.99
C GLY A 4 -36.47 -0.31 7.77
N ARG A 5 -36.72 -1.63 7.72
CA ARG A 5 -37.21 -2.28 6.48
C ARG A 5 -38.73 -2.23 6.25
N LYS A 6 -39.57 -2.04 7.28
CA LYS A 6 -41.04 -2.15 7.12
C LYS A 6 -41.80 -0.84 6.95
N LYS A 7 -41.18 0.33 7.13
CA LYS A 7 -41.88 1.62 7.08
C LYS A 7 -41.82 2.33 5.72
N LEU A 8 -40.82 2.04 4.88
CA LEU A 8 -40.49 2.88 3.73
C LEU A 8 -40.88 2.31 2.35
N LYS A 9 -41.45 1.10 2.27
CA LYS A 9 -41.79 0.41 0.99
C LYS A 9 -40.68 0.44 -0.07
N LEU A 10 -39.41 0.47 0.34
CA LEU A 10 -38.28 0.51 -0.60
C LEU A 10 -37.99 -0.90 -1.14
N ARG A 11 -37.59 -0.97 -2.41
CA ARG A 11 -37.23 -2.23 -3.09
C ARG A 11 -35.97 -2.82 -2.44
N PRO A 12 -35.85 -4.15 -2.30
CA PRO A 12 -34.63 -4.78 -1.78
C PRO A 12 -33.45 -4.48 -2.70
N VAL A 13 -32.38 -3.92 -2.16
CA VAL A 13 -31.09 -3.79 -2.85
C VAL A 13 -30.24 -5.00 -2.47
N THR A 14 -29.88 -5.83 -3.44
CA THR A 14 -28.92 -6.93 -3.27
C THR A 14 -27.53 -6.44 -3.66
N TYR A 15 -26.48 -6.98 -3.04
CA TYR A 15 -25.08 -6.63 -3.39
C TYR A 15 -24.74 -6.85 -4.87
N LEU A 16 -25.51 -7.72 -5.56
CA LEU A 16 -25.38 -8.04 -6.99
C LEU A 16 -26.48 -7.40 -7.86
N SER A 17 -27.43 -6.65 -7.29
CA SER A 17 -28.29 -5.80 -8.12
C SER A 17 -27.45 -4.60 -8.51
N GLY A 18 -26.72 -4.73 -9.62
CA GLY A 18 -26.20 -3.59 -10.34
C GLY A 18 -27.34 -2.59 -10.49
N SER A 19 -27.14 -1.38 -10.00
CA SER A 19 -28.06 -0.30 -10.24
C SER A 19 -28.05 -0.02 -11.73
N SER A 20 -28.88 -0.73 -12.50
CA SER A 20 -29.34 -0.32 -13.83
C SER A 20 -30.29 0.88 -13.69
N SER A 21 -30.01 1.79 -12.77
CA SER A 21 -30.41 3.18 -12.91
C SER A 21 -29.48 3.73 -13.98
N SER A 22 -30.04 4.36 -15.02
CA SER A 22 -29.26 5.28 -15.85
C SER A 22 -28.27 6.04 -14.97
N PRO A 23 -27.01 6.25 -15.39
CA PRO A 23 -26.08 7.05 -14.60
C PRO A 23 -26.82 8.32 -14.21
N LEU A 24 -26.93 8.56 -12.89
CA LEU A 24 -27.53 9.79 -12.38
C LEU A 24 -26.87 10.92 -13.16
N ASP A 25 -27.68 11.88 -13.64
CA ASP A 25 -27.20 12.98 -14.50
C ASP A 25 -26.39 14.02 -13.71
N VAL A 26 -25.52 13.53 -12.83
CA VAL A 26 -24.81 14.24 -11.77
C VAL A 26 -23.31 14.05 -12.03
N PRO A 27 -22.50 15.12 -11.95
CA PRO A 27 -21.05 14.98 -12.05
C PRO A 27 -20.47 14.11 -10.92
N TYR A 28 -19.47 13.27 -11.24
CA TYR A 28 -18.72 12.51 -10.23
C TYR A 28 -17.24 12.36 -10.60
N GLY A 29 -16.41 12.31 -9.55
CA GLY A 29 -14.96 12.24 -9.66
C GLY A 29 -14.40 10.93 -9.13
N TYR A 30 -13.42 10.37 -9.83
CA TYR A 30 -12.61 9.25 -9.36
C TYR A 30 -11.34 9.76 -8.69
N LEU A 31 -11.06 9.19 -7.52
CA LEU A 31 -10.04 9.69 -6.60
C LEU A 31 -8.68 8.99 -6.79
N TRP A 32 -8.19 8.97 -8.02
CA TRP A 32 -6.83 8.53 -8.35
C TRP A 32 -6.10 9.56 -9.19
N SER A 33 -4.77 9.49 -9.20
CA SER A 33 -3.95 10.39 -10.02
C SER A 33 -4.17 10.15 -11.51
N PRO A 34 -4.49 11.18 -12.32
CA PRO A 34 -4.57 11.06 -13.78
C PRO A 34 -3.21 10.71 -14.41
N HIS A 35 -2.11 10.99 -13.71
CA HIS A 35 -0.76 10.58 -14.11
C HIS A 35 -0.52 9.08 -13.92
N LEU A 36 -1.20 8.46 -12.96
CA LEU A 36 -1.14 7.01 -12.76
C LEU A 36 -2.10 6.33 -13.74
N VAL A 37 -3.38 6.71 -13.70
CA VAL A 37 -4.44 6.18 -14.57
C VAL A 37 -5.17 7.34 -15.23
N PRO A 38 -4.97 7.58 -16.54
CA PRO A 38 -5.59 8.70 -17.23
C PRO A 38 -7.09 8.44 -17.38
N LYS A 39 -7.88 9.52 -17.51
CA LYS A 39 -9.30 9.44 -17.86
C LYS A 39 -9.46 8.69 -19.19
N PRO A 40 -10.22 7.58 -19.25
CA PRO A 40 -10.55 6.93 -20.50
C PRO A 40 -11.24 7.87 -21.49
N LYS A 41 -10.92 7.73 -22.79
CA LYS A 41 -11.40 8.63 -23.85
C LYS A 41 -12.91 8.53 -24.11
N ASP A 42 -13.51 7.41 -23.73
CA ASP A 42 -14.93 7.10 -23.85
C ASP A 42 -15.76 7.60 -22.66
N TRP A 43 -15.12 8.20 -21.65
CA TRP A 43 -15.83 8.82 -20.54
C TRP A 43 -16.37 10.20 -20.92
N GLY A 44 -17.64 10.43 -20.61
CA GLY A 44 -18.31 11.71 -20.87
C GLY A 44 -17.77 12.88 -20.04
N PRO A 45 -18.25 14.11 -20.33
CA PRO A 45 -17.78 15.33 -19.67
C PRO A 45 -18.18 15.46 -18.19
N LYS A 46 -19.08 14.60 -17.69
CA LYS A 46 -19.54 14.60 -16.28
C LYS A 46 -18.70 13.71 -15.36
N ILE A 47 -17.73 12.97 -15.91
CA ILE A 47 -16.89 12.05 -15.16
C ILE A 47 -15.47 12.58 -15.19
N ASP A 48 -14.87 12.86 -14.05
CA ASP A 48 -13.47 13.31 -14.01
C ASP A 48 -12.59 12.41 -13.14
N VAL A 49 -11.29 12.44 -13.43
CA VAL A 49 -10.25 11.82 -12.61
C VAL A 49 -9.52 12.96 -11.92
N VAL A 50 -9.74 13.12 -10.61
CA VAL A 50 -9.44 14.38 -9.91
C VAL A 50 -8.18 14.32 -9.04
N GLY A 51 -7.52 13.17 -8.96
CA GLY A 51 -6.37 12.97 -8.07
C GLY A 51 -6.74 12.24 -6.78
N PHE A 52 -5.71 11.79 -6.07
CA PHE A 52 -5.88 11.17 -4.76
C PHE A 52 -6.26 12.21 -3.70
N CYS A 53 -7.03 11.79 -2.70
CA CYS A 53 -7.27 12.57 -1.48
C CYS A 53 -6.25 12.18 -0.42
N PHE A 54 -5.58 13.18 0.16
CA PHE A 54 -4.59 12.99 1.21
C PHE A 54 -5.09 13.61 2.51
N LEU A 55 -4.73 12.97 3.62
CA LEU A 55 -4.92 13.48 4.97
C LEU A 55 -3.54 13.81 5.54
N ASP A 56 -3.41 14.98 6.15
CA ASP A 56 -2.16 15.44 6.77
C ASP A 56 -2.06 14.95 8.22
N LEU A 57 -1.97 13.63 8.38
CA LEU A 57 -1.93 12.92 9.66
C LEU A 57 -0.60 13.15 10.41
N ALA A 58 0.45 13.53 9.70
CA ALA A 58 1.76 13.86 10.27
C ALA A 58 1.73 15.10 11.18
N SER A 59 0.79 16.03 10.99
CA SER A 59 0.76 17.35 11.64
C SER A 59 0.65 17.30 13.17
N SER A 60 0.03 16.26 13.72
CA SER A 60 -0.12 16.04 15.15
C SER A 60 0.53 14.74 15.63
N TYR A 61 1.41 14.15 14.81
CA TYR A 61 2.05 12.88 15.13
C TYR A 61 3.38 13.10 15.85
N GLU A 62 3.50 12.51 17.03
CA GLU A 62 4.74 12.45 17.79
C GLU A 62 5.36 11.06 17.61
N PRO A 63 6.47 10.92 16.85
CA PRO A 63 7.13 9.64 16.67
C PRO A 63 7.82 9.19 17.96
N PRO A 64 7.87 7.87 18.26
CA PRO A 64 8.68 7.36 19.36
C PRO A 64 10.16 7.71 19.17
N ALA A 65 10.85 8.09 20.25
CA ALA A 65 12.27 8.44 20.20
C ALA A 65 13.12 7.33 19.58
N SER A 66 12.82 6.07 19.90
CA SER A 66 13.51 4.90 19.33
C SER A 66 13.42 4.81 17.81
N LEU A 67 12.30 5.23 17.21
CA LEU A 67 12.12 5.24 15.76
C LEU A 67 12.96 6.37 15.13
N VAL A 68 12.94 7.55 15.75
CA VAL A 68 13.70 8.71 15.27
C VAL A 68 15.19 8.43 15.34
N GLU A 69 15.69 7.97 16.48
CA GLU A 69 17.10 7.62 16.68
C GLU A 69 17.55 6.54 15.70
N TRP A 70 16.73 5.50 15.50
CA TRP A 70 17.04 4.47 14.51
C TRP A 70 17.09 5.04 13.09
N LEU A 71 16.15 5.90 12.69
CA LEU A 71 16.15 6.54 11.38
C LEU A 71 17.40 7.41 11.16
N GLU A 72 17.85 8.16 12.17
CA GLU A 72 18.98 9.09 12.09
C GLU A 72 20.36 8.42 11.98
N VAL A 73 20.52 7.22 12.56
CA VAL A 73 21.84 6.55 12.63
C VAL A 73 22.29 5.92 11.32
N GLY A 74 21.40 5.65 10.37
CA GLY A 74 21.75 4.92 9.16
C GLY A 74 21.07 5.45 7.91
N THR A 75 21.26 4.73 6.80
CA THR A 75 20.65 5.08 5.51
C THR A 75 19.13 4.97 5.55
N GLU A 76 18.48 5.69 4.64
CA GLU A 76 17.02 5.63 4.46
C GLU A 76 16.58 4.16 4.27
N PRO A 77 15.64 3.67 5.10
CA PRO A 77 15.19 2.28 5.05
C PRO A 77 14.17 2.04 3.94
N ILE A 78 13.92 0.77 3.67
CA ILE A 78 12.76 0.30 2.92
C ILE A 78 11.60 0.03 3.89
N TYR A 79 10.45 0.66 3.67
CA TYR A 79 9.23 0.29 4.40
C TYR A 79 8.61 -0.97 3.80
N ILE A 80 8.22 -1.93 4.65
CA ILE A 80 7.50 -3.14 4.27
C ILE A 80 6.26 -3.29 5.14
N GLY A 81 5.07 -3.33 4.54
CA GLY A 81 3.83 -3.48 5.29
C GLY A 81 2.61 -3.86 4.44
N PHE A 82 1.88 -4.88 4.90
CA PHE A 82 0.70 -5.42 4.19
C PHE A 82 -0.65 -5.02 4.81
N GLY A 83 -0.65 -4.03 5.71
CA GLY A 83 -1.85 -3.52 6.35
C GLY A 83 -2.50 -4.54 7.30
N SER A 84 -3.83 -4.50 7.40
CA SER A 84 -4.60 -5.40 8.29
C SER A 84 -4.99 -6.73 7.63
N LEU A 85 -4.28 -7.15 6.58
CA LEU A 85 -4.61 -8.37 5.85
C LEU A 85 -4.06 -9.59 6.60
N PRO A 86 -4.85 -10.68 6.72
CA PRO A 86 -4.35 -11.93 7.28
C PRO A 86 -3.31 -12.52 6.33
N VAL A 87 -2.08 -12.66 6.82
CA VAL A 87 -1.00 -13.38 6.12
C VAL A 87 -1.07 -14.84 6.55
N GLN A 88 -1.04 -15.78 5.60
CA GLN A 88 -1.16 -17.21 5.92
C GLN A 88 0.07 -17.75 6.66
N GLU A 89 1.28 -17.37 6.21
CA GLU A 89 2.55 -17.80 6.81
C GLU A 89 3.40 -16.56 7.19
N PRO A 90 3.01 -15.79 8.23
CA PRO A 90 3.66 -14.51 8.56
C PRO A 90 5.12 -14.67 8.98
N GLU A 91 5.48 -15.77 9.61
CA GLU A 91 6.84 -16.09 10.04
C GLU A 91 7.77 -16.29 8.84
N LYS A 92 7.36 -17.15 7.89
CA LYS A 92 8.07 -17.40 6.63
C LYS A 92 8.20 -16.14 5.78
N MET A 93 7.13 -15.34 5.69
CA MET A 93 7.17 -14.06 4.98
C MET A 93 8.15 -13.08 5.65
N THR A 94 8.14 -13.00 6.98
CA THR A 94 9.09 -12.19 7.75
C THR A 94 10.52 -12.65 7.52
N GLU A 95 10.77 -13.97 7.50
CA GLU A 95 12.09 -14.53 7.22
C GLU A 95 12.59 -14.13 5.82
N ILE A 96 11.74 -14.27 4.79
CA ILE A 96 12.05 -13.85 3.42
C ILE A 96 12.40 -12.35 3.39
N ILE A 97 11.63 -11.52 4.08
CA ILE A 97 11.87 -10.06 4.15
C ILE A 97 13.23 -9.76 4.76
N VAL A 98 13.55 -10.35 5.91
CA VAL A 98 14.84 -10.12 6.58
C VAL A 98 16.00 -10.62 5.74
N GLN A 99 15.90 -11.81 5.15
CA GLN A 99 16.93 -12.34 4.26
C GLN A 99 17.13 -11.47 3.01
N ALA A 100 16.05 -10.90 2.45
CA ALA A 100 16.16 -10.00 1.30
C ALA A 100 16.87 -8.69 1.65
N LEU A 101 16.53 -8.09 2.80
CA LEU A 101 17.19 -6.89 3.33
C LEU A 101 18.68 -7.14 3.58
N GLU A 102 19.02 -8.25 4.24
CA GLU A 102 20.40 -8.65 4.49
C GLU A 102 21.18 -8.85 3.18
N ARG A 103 20.62 -9.59 2.22
CA ARG A 103 21.25 -9.88 0.93
C ARG A 103 21.45 -8.64 0.06
N THR A 104 20.59 -7.64 0.21
CA THR A 104 20.67 -6.37 -0.54
C THR A 104 21.44 -5.28 0.24
N GLY A 105 21.89 -5.57 1.46
CA GLY A 105 22.57 -4.61 2.32
C GLY A 105 21.68 -3.45 2.77
N GLN A 106 20.36 -3.63 2.75
CA GLN A 106 19.39 -2.57 3.02
C GLN A 106 18.88 -2.64 4.44
N ARG A 107 18.53 -1.47 4.97
CA ARG A 107 17.79 -1.34 6.23
C ARG A 107 16.29 -1.41 5.94
N GLY A 108 15.52 -1.98 6.85
CA GLY A 108 14.08 -2.14 6.67
C GLY A 108 13.25 -1.76 7.88
N ILE A 109 12.09 -1.19 7.61
CA ILE A 109 11.03 -1.02 8.60
C ILE A 109 9.94 -2.04 8.28
N ILE A 110 9.67 -2.96 9.19
CA ILE A 110 8.58 -3.94 9.05
C ILE A 110 7.41 -3.46 9.89
N ASN A 111 6.32 -3.08 9.23
CA ASN A 111 5.06 -2.80 9.93
C ASN A 111 4.39 -4.13 10.28
N LYS A 112 4.28 -4.41 11.59
CA LYS A 112 3.70 -5.66 12.10
C LYS A 112 2.26 -5.86 11.62
N GLY A 113 1.52 -4.76 11.50
CA GLY A 113 0.11 -4.73 11.13
C GLY A 113 -0.75 -5.65 12.00
N TRP A 114 -1.91 -6.05 11.48
CA TRP A 114 -2.74 -7.10 12.08
C TRP A 114 -2.38 -8.50 11.55
N GLY A 115 -1.48 -8.57 10.56
CA GLY A 115 -1.06 -9.82 9.91
C GLY A 115 0.03 -10.60 10.65
N GLY A 116 0.55 -10.08 11.77
CA GLY A 116 1.53 -10.78 12.61
C GLY A 116 2.96 -10.80 12.04
N LEU A 117 3.31 -9.86 11.17
CA LEU A 117 4.68 -9.75 10.67
C LEU A 117 5.64 -9.32 11.78
N GLY A 118 6.92 -9.66 11.62
CA GLY A 118 7.97 -9.17 12.50
C GLY A 118 8.21 -10.00 13.75
N ASN A 119 7.65 -11.22 13.84
CA ASN A 119 8.05 -12.17 14.88
C ASN A 119 9.44 -12.74 14.53
N LEU A 120 10.50 -12.09 15.02
CA LEU A 120 11.88 -12.48 14.79
C LEU A 120 12.41 -13.29 15.99
N ALA A 121 13.13 -14.38 15.72
CA ALA A 121 13.79 -15.15 16.76
C ALA A 121 14.87 -14.33 17.50
N GLU A 122 15.59 -13.48 16.75
CA GLU A 122 16.59 -12.57 17.27
C GLU A 122 16.44 -11.18 16.62
N PRO A 123 16.58 -10.08 17.39
CA PRO A 123 16.62 -8.74 16.84
C PRO A 123 17.76 -8.59 15.81
N LYS A 124 17.51 -7.80 14.76
CA LYS A 124 18.50 -7.45 13.75
C LYS A 124 18.64 -5.92 13.71
N ASP A 125 19.86 -5.41 13.83
CA ASP A 125 20.09 -3.94 13.92
C ASP A 125 19.60 -3.18 12.67
N PHE A 126 19.61 -3.84 11.51
CA PHE A 126 19.12 -3.29 10.24
C PHE A 126 17.60 -3.39 10.06
N VAL A 127 16.85 -3.92 11.05
CA VAL A 127 15.39 -4.04 11.01
C VAL A 127 14.76 -3.31 12.18
N TYR A 128 13.85 -2.39 11.89
CA TYR A 128 12.98 -1.79 12.89
C TYR A 128 11.57 -2.36 12.79
N LEU A 129 11.03 -2.86 13.90
CA LEU A 129 9.67 -3.36 13.98
C LEU A 129 8.72 -2.23 14.37
N LEU A 130 7.87 -1.83 13.43
CA LEU A 130 6.95 -0.72 13.57
C LEU A 130 5.54 -1.21 13.89
N ASP A 131 4.88 -0.51 14.81
CA ASP A 131 3.43 -0.61 14.96
C ASP A 131 2.75 0.35 13.96
N ASN A 132 2.01 1.35 14.43
CA ASN A 132 1.36 2.33 13.55
C ASN A 132 2.15 3.63 13.45
N CYS A 133 2.34 4.11 12.22
CA CYS A 133 2.93 5.40 11.89
C CYS A 133 2.22 5.98 10.66
N PRO A 134 1.87 7.28 10.64
CA PRO A 134 1.32 7.92 9.46
C PRO A 134 2.26 7.80 8.25
N HIS A 135 1.74 7.35 7.11
CA HIS A 135 2.55 7.17 5.90
C HIS A 135 3.07 8.48 5.32
N ASP A 136 2.32 9.58 5.48
CA ASP A 136 2.74 10.93 5.08
C ASP A 136 3.91 11.47 5.90
N TRP A 137 4.14 10.94 7.12
CA TRP A 137 5.35 11.17 7.89
C TRP A 137 6.45 10.17 7.51
N LEU A 138 6.13 8.88 7.51
CA LEU A 138 7.15 7.82 7.41
C LEU A 138 7.77 7.71 6.02
N PHE A 139 6.96 7.73 4.96
CA PHE A 139 7.46 7.44 3.61
C PHE A 139 8.39 8.52 3.09
N LEU A 140 8.27 9.77 3.57
CA LEU A 140 9.23 10.84 3.28
C LEU A 140 10.65 10.57 3.82
N ARG A 141 10.82 9.52 4.63
CA ARG A 141 12.07 9.08 5.23
C ARG A 141 12.45 7.68 4.77
N CYS A 142 11.84 7.18 3.70
CA CYS A 142 12.11 5.85 3.15
C CYS A 142 12.68 5.96 1.73
N ALA A 143 13.65 5.10 1.43
CA ALA A 143 14.22 5.00 0.08
C ALA A 143 13.26 4.32 -0.90
N ALA A 144 12.45 3.37 -0.39
CA ALA A 144 11.46 2.63 -1.18
C ALA A 144 10.36 2.05 -0.27
N VAL A 145 9.25 1.62 -0.89
CA VAL A 145 8.13 1.00 -0.16
C VAL A 145 7.69 -0.32 -0.80
N VAL A 146 7.42 -1.32 0.04
CA VAL A 146 6.84 -2.61 -0.32
C VAL A 146 5.52 -2.76 0.42
N HIS A 147 4.41 -2.91 -0.31
CA HIS A 147 3.11 -2.96 0.34
C HIS A 147 2.07 -3.77 -0.42
N HIS A 148 0.94 -4.04 0.22
CA HIS A 148 -0.13 -4.88 -0.34
C HIS A 148 -0.83 -4.29 -1.58
N GLY A 149 -0.74 -2.98 -1.82
CA GLY A 149 -1.31 -2.35 -3.03
C GLY A 149 -2.66 -1.68 -2.83
N GLY A 150 -3.11 -1.45 -1.60
CA GLY A 150 -4.32 -0.67 -1.34
C GLY A 150 -4.17 0.75 -1.89
N ALA A 151 -5.23 1.28 -2.52
CA ALA A 151 -5.21 2.56 -3.24
C ALA A 151 -4.58 3.71 -2.44
N GLY A 152 -4.90 3.83 -1.14
CA GLY A 152 -4.36 4.87 -0.27
C GLY A 152 -2.87 4.73 0.04
N THR A 153 -2.38 3.50 0.26
CA THR A 153 -0.94 3.26 0.50
C THR A 153 -0.14 3.47 -0.77
N THR A 154 -0.64 2.99 -1.92
CA THR A 154 -0.04 3.26 -3.24
C THR A 154 0.05 4.77 -3.48
N ALA A 155 -1.04 5.51 -3.21
CA ALA A 155 -1.05 6.96 -3.34
C ALA A 155 -0.01 7.65 -2.44
N ALA A 156 0.11 7.20 -1.18
CA ALA A 156 1.05 7.75 -0.22
C ALA A 156 2.51 7.51 -0.64
N GLY A 157 2.85 6.29 -1.10
CA GLY A 157 4.19 5.95 -1.58
C GLY A 157 4.59 6.80 -2.79
N LEU A 158 3.68 6.91 -3.77
CA LEU A 158 3.90 7.73 -4.95
C LEU A 158 4.00 9.23 -4.63
N LYS A 159 3.19 9.74 -3.67
CA LYS A 159 3.29 11.14 -3.22
C LYS A 159 4.62 11.43 -2.54
N ALA A 160 5.17 10.47 -1.80
CA ALA A 160 6.48 10.57 -1.16
C ALA A 160 7.66 10.36 -2.15
N ALA A 161 7.38 10.18 -3.44
CA ALA A 161 8.37 9.87 -4.47
C ALA A 161 9.17 8.57 -4.20
N CYS A 162 8.61 7.64 -3.43
CA CYS A 162 9.22 6.33 -3.21
C CYS A 162 8.92 5.39 -4.39
N PRO A 163 9.94 4.78 -5.00
CA PRO A 163 9.76 3.57 -5.80
C PRO A 163 8.97 2.52 -5.01
N THR A 164 7.99 1.89 -5.66
CA THR A 164 6.95 1.10 -4.97
C THR A 164 6.85 -0.31 -5.52
N THR A 165 7.09 -1.32 -4.69
CA THR A 165 6.75 -2.72 -4.99
C THR A 165 5.39 -3.07 -4.41
N VAL A 166 4.51 -3.64 -5.24
CA VAL A 166 3.19 -4.08 -4.81
C VAL A 166 3.15 -5.60 -4.68
N VAL A 167 2.70 -6.08 -3.52
CA VAL A 167 2.49 -7.51 -3.22
C VAL A 167 0.98 -7.75 -3.06
N PRO A 168 0.23 -7.97 -4.15
CA PRO A 168 -1.22 -8.02 -4.06
C PRO A 168 -1.72 -9.33 -3.45
N PHE A 169 -2.73 -9.21 -2.60
CA PHE A 169 -3.48 -10.30 -1.99
C PHE A 169 -4.84 -10.51 -2.70
N PHE A 170 -5.61 -9.43 -2.92
CA PHE A 170 -6.92 -9.50 -3.61
C PHE A 170 -7.46 -8.11 -3.99
N GLY A 171 -8.63 -8.09 -4.63
CA GLY A 171 -9.37 -6.86 -4.91
C GLY A 171 -8.73 -6.01 -6.00
N ASP A 172 -8.58 -4.72 -5.74
CA ASP A 172 -7.97 -3.74 -6.66
C ASP A 172 -6.44 -3.72 -6.60
N GLN A 173 -5.83 -4.45 -5.67
CA GLN A 173 -4.39 -4.45 -5.44
C GLN A 173 -3.56 -4.88 -6.67
N PRO A 174 -3.93 -5.95 -7.43
CA PRO A 174 -3.19 -6.30 -8.65
C PRO A 174 -3.23 -5.17 -9.68
N PHE A 175 -4.38 -4.52 -9.84
CA PHE A 175 -4.53 -3.38 -10.74
C PHE A 175 -3.56 -2.25 -10.38
N TRP A 176 -3.50 -1.84 -9.10
CA TRP A 176 -2.57 -0.80 -8.68
C TRP A 176 -1.11 -1.18 -8.89
N GLY A 177 -0.74 -2.43 -8.61
CA GLY A 177 0.60 -2.96 -8.88
C GLY A 177 0.97 -2.88 -10.36
N GLU A 178 0.07 -3.30 -11.25
CA GLU A 178 0.27 -3.15 -12.69
C GLU A 178 0.39 -1.69 -13.12
N ARG A 179 -0.42 -0.78 -12.56
CA ARG A 179 -0.36 0.64 -12.91
C ARG A 179 0.96 1.28 -12.46
N VAL A 180 1.44 0.94 -11.26
CA VAL A 180 2.76 1.35 -10.76
C VAL A 180 3.87 0.87 -11.71
N HIS A 181 3.86 -0.41 -12.06
CA HIS A 181 4.85 -0.98 -12.98
C HIS A 181 4.79 -0.35 -14.38
N ALA A 182 3.59 -0.23 -14.96
CA ALA A 182 3.40 0.35 -16.29
C ALA A 182 3.83 1.82 -16.37
N ARG A 183 3.89 2.53 -15.25
CA ARG A 183 4.42 3.90 -15.16
C ARG A 183 5.92 3.98 -14.86
N GLY A 184 6.59 2.85 -14.67
CA GLY A 184 8.02 2.79 -14.39
C GLY A 184 8.41 3.29 -12.99
N VAL A 185 7.44 3.42 -12.08
CA VAL A 185 7.66 3.89 -10.69
C VAL A 185 7.74 2.73 -9.70
N GLY A 186 7.95 1.52 -10.21
CA GLY A 186 8.11 0.29 -9.45
C GLY A 186 8.30 -0.95 -10.33
N PRO A 187 8.76 -2.06 -9.75
CA PRO A 187 8.92 -3.33 -10.46
C PRO A 187 7.54 -3.96 -10.75
N PRO A 188 7.49 -5.05 -11.54
CA PRO A 188 6.29 -5.88 -11.65
C PRO A 188 5.76 -6.27 -10.27
N PRO A 189 4.42 -6.32 -10.06
CA PRO A 189 3.87 -6.78 -8.80
C PRO A 189 4.26 -8.23 -8.52
N ILE A 190 4.38 -8.57 -7.23
CA ILE A 190 4.69 -9.93 -6.77
C ILE A 190 3.42 -10.48 -6.10
N PRO A 191 2.56 -11.24 -6.81
CA PRO A 191 1.42 -11.89 -6.19
C PRO A 191 1.82 -12.63 -4.91
N VAL A 192 0.99 -12.57 -3.88
CA VAL A 192 1.35 -13.10 -2.55
C VAL A 192 1.68 -14.59 -2.56
N ASP A 193 1.04 -15.36 -3.44
CA ASP A 193 1.27 -16.79 -3.69
C ASP A 193 2.61 -17.06 -4.40
N GLU A 194 3.18 -16.05 -5.01
CA GLU A 194 4.49 -16.07 -5.67
C GLU A 194 5.59 -15.40 -4.85
N PHE A 195 5.27 -14.89 -3.66
CA PHE A 195 6.20 -14.15 -2.81
C PHE A 195 7.38 -15.04 -2.40
N SER A 196 8.58 -14.61 -2.79
CA SER A 196 9.82 -15.38 -2.64
C SER A 196 11.01 -14.43 -2.45
N LEU A 197 12.08 -14.98 -1.88
CA LEU A 197 13.34 -14.24 -1.66
C LEU A 197 13.88 -13.65 -2.95
N GLU A 198 13.92 -14.44 -4.02
CA GLU A 198 14.46 -14.04 -5.32
C GLU A 198 13.69 -12.87 -5.91
N LYS A 199 12.35 -12.91 -5.84
CA LYS A 199 11.49 -11.84 -6.36
C LYS A 199 11.61 -10.57 -5.53
N LEU A 200 11.66 -10.69 -4.19
CA LEU A 200 11.81 -9.52 -3.34
C LEU A 200 13.19 -8.86 -3.51
N VAL A 201 14.26 -9.65 -3.61
CA VAL A 201 15.62 -9.13 -3.89
C VAL A 201 15.66 -8.40 -5.23
N ALA A 202 15.11 -9.01 -6.28
CA ALA A 202 15.06 -8.38 -7.61
C ALA A 202 14.25 -7.08 -7.59
N ALA A 203 13.14 -7.05 -6.85
CA ALA A 203 12.32 -5.85 -6.68
C ALA A 203 13.05 -4.74 -5.92
N ILE A 204 13.76 -5.07 -4.82
CA ILE A 204 14.58 -4.11 -4.08
C ILE A 204 15.68 -3.52 -4.98
N GLN A 205 16.37 -4.37 -5.72
CA GLN A 205 17.41 -3.93 -6.65
C GLN A 205 16.84 -3.04 -7.77
N PHE A 206 15.67 -3.37 -8.32
CA PHE A 206 15.01 -2.51 -9.31
C PHE A 206 14.69 -1.13 -8.73
N MET A 207 14.23 -1.05 -7.49
CA MET A 207 13.82 0.21 -6.86
C MET A 207 15.00 1.13 -6.51
N LEU A 208 16.19 0.57 -6.27
CA LEU A 208 17.34 1.31 -5.74
C LEU A 208 18.50 1.50 -6.74
N ASN A 209 18.37 0.99 -7.97
CA ASN A 209 19.39 1.11 -9.02
C ASN A 209 19.02 2.14 -10.10
#